data_AF-A0A3M1NVQ9-F1
#
_entry.id   AF-A0A3M1NVQ9-F1
#
_cell.length_a   1.000
_cell.length_b   1.000
_cell.length_c   1.000
_cell.angle_alpha   90.00
_cell.angle_beta   90.00
_cell.angle_gamma   90.00
#
_symmetry.space_group_name_H-M   'P 1'
#
loop_
_entity.id
_entity.type
_entity.pdbx_description
1 polymer ?
#
loop_
_entity_poly.entity_id
_entity_poly.type
_entity_poly.pdbx_seq_one_letter_code
_entity_poly.pdbx_strand_id
1 'polypeptide(L)'
;MTEAHRFFYFERDLHIPQIDLWLDSKRVKPFGFISHAHTDHLARHKKVLCSPPTAELAKKRLKSTEYQVLPFGQPWQLDDFTISLHPAGHILGSAQIRLQRNGHSLLYTGDFALNPSFTAEPFELVPADVVIMETTFGRDTYRIPPRKQVAARLVERCRQLLFA
;
A
#
# COMPACT_ATOMS: atom_id res chain seq x y z
N MET A 1 11.79 -12.03 20.92
CA MET A 1 10.65 -12.71 20.26
C MET A 1 11.11 -14.11 19.92
N THR A 2 10.43 -15.15 20.40
CA THR A 2 10.69 -16.54 19.96
C THR A 2 10.29 -16.68 18.48
N GLU A 3 10.92 -17.57 17.73
CA GLU A 3 10.67 -17.75 16.28
C GLU A 3 9.19 -17.99 15.94
N ALA A 4 8.42 -18.55 16.87
CA ALA A 4 7.00 -18.86 16.71
C ALA A 4 6.09 -17.62 16.49
N HIS A 5 6.51 -16.41 16.88
CA HIS A 5 5.70 -15.18 16.77
C HIS A 5 6.18 -14.23 15.66
N ARG A 6 7.13 -14.64 14.84
CA ARG A 6 7.71 -13.77 13.82
C ARG A 6 6.87 -13.81 12.54
N PHE A 7 6.10 -12.76 12.29
CA PHE A 7 5.31 -12.59 11.07
C PHE A 7 6.17 -12.42 9.81
N PHE A 8 7.33 -11.75 9.94
CA PHE A 8 8.07 -11.31 8.77
C PHE A 8 9.59 -11.40 8.91
N TYR A 9 10.24 -11.52 7.77
CA TYR A 9 11.67 -11.35 7.59
C TYR A 9 11.91 -10.19 6.64
N PHE A 10 12.97 -9.42 6.94
CA PHE A 10 13.45 -8.39 6.04
C PHE A 10 14.88 -8.72 5.63
N GLU A 11 15.03 -9.13 4.39
CA GLU A 11 16.33 -9.29 3.74
C GLU A 11 16.21 -8.71 2.33
N ARG A 12 16.41 -7.39 2.24
CA ARG A 12 16.21 -6.55 1.05
C ARG A 12 14.76 -6.45 0.53
N ASP A 13 13.88 -7.42 0.79
CA ASP A 13 12.42 -7.34 0.62
C ASP A 13 11.76 -7.77 1.93
N LEU A 14 10.49 -7.39 2.09
CA LEU A 14 9.64 -7.82 3.20
C LEU A 14 8.90 -9.11 2.84
N HIS A 15 9.08 -10.16 3.64
CA HIS A 15 8.56 -11.50 3.37
C HIS A 15 7.81 -12.06 4.57
N ILE A 16 6.63 -12.64 4.30
CA ILE A 16 5.82 -13.41 5.24
C ILE A 16 6.01 -14.89 4.89
N PRO A 17 6.99 -15.57 5.49
CA PRO A 17 7.44 -16.88 5.01
C PRO A 17 6.40 -17.98 5.17
N GLN A 18 5.49 -17.86 6.14
CA GLN A 18 4.49 -18.89 6.43
C GLN A 18 3.46 -19.06 5.30
N ILE A 19 3.26 -18.02 4.49
CA ILE A 19 2.34 -18.00 3.34
C ILE A 19 3.06 -17.60 2.04
N ASP A 20 4.40 -17.63 2.05
CA ASP A 20 5.30 -17.15 0.98
C ASP A 20 4.86 -15.83 0.32
N LEU A 21 4.37 -14.88 1.11
CA LEU A 21 3.84 -13.60 0.61
C LEU A 21 4.91 -12.51 0.72
N TRP A 22 5.22 -11.86 -0.39
CA TRP A 22 6.20 -10.78 -0.46
C TRP A 22 5.50 -9.42 -0.57
N LEU A 23 5.80 -8.48 0.33
CA LEU A 23 5.12 -7.18 0.36
C LEU A 23 5.92 -6.14 -0.45
N ASP A 24 5.33 -5.60 -1.52
CA ASP A 24 5.91 -4.58 -2.42
C ASP A 24 7.36 -4.88 -2.87
N SER A 25 7.67 -6.15 -3.09
CA SER A 25 8.99 -6.57 -3.56
C SER A 25 9.22 -6.10 -5.00
N LYS A 26 10.28 -5.31 -5.23
CA LYS A 26 10.69 -4.88 -6.58
C LYS A 26 11.25 -6.03 -7.43
N ARG A 27 11.63 -7.12 -6.78
CA ARG A 27 12.09 -8.35 -7.44
C ARG A 27 10.90 -9.26 -7.74
N VAL A 28 10.95 -9.97 -8.86
CA VAL A 28 9.93 -10.96 -9.22
C VAL A 28 9.89 -12.08 -8.18
N LYS A 29 8.68 -12.46 -7.74
CA LYS A 29 8.43 -13.47 -6.71
C LYS A 29 7.28 -14.40 -7.14
N PRO A 30 7.16 -15.59 -6.53
CA PRO A 30 6.00 -16.46 -6.76
C PRO A 30 4.69 -15.78 -6.38
N PHE A 31 4.61 -15.17 -5.19
CA PHE A 31 3.41 -14.48 -4.72
C PHE A 31 3.77 -13.13 -4.07
N GLY A 32 3.24 -12.04 -4.63
CA GLY A 32 3.51 -10.68 -4.14
C GLY A 32 2.22 -9.94 -3.78
N PHE A 33 2.25 -9.15 -2.73
CA PHE A 33 1.27 -8.09 -2.49
C PHE A 33 1.77 -6.81 -3.15
N ILE A 34 0.91 -6.15 -3.92
CA ILE A 34 1.15 -4.81 -4.48
C ILE A 34 0.17 -3.85 -3.83
N SER A 35 0.70 -2.92 -3.03
CA SER A 35 -0.10 -1.92 -2.32
C SER A 35 -0.81 -0.97 -3.26
N HIS A 36 -0.14 -0.52 -4.32
CA HIS A 36 -0.69 0.43 -5.29
C HIS A 36 0.05 0.43 -6.63
N ALA A 37 -0.52 1.06 -7.65
CA ALA A 37 -0.07 0.99 -9.04
C ALA A 37 1.03 2.02 -9.43
N HIS A 38 1.92 2.41 -8.51
CA HIS A 38 3.13 3.16 -8.87
C HIS A 38 4.22 2.23 -9.42
N THR A 39 5.01 2.75 -10.36
CA THR A 39 6.01 1.95 -11.10
C THR A 39 7.06 1.32 -10.18
N ASP A 40 7.40 1.96 -9.09
CA ASP A 40 8.40 1.51 -8.13
C ASP A 40 7.88 0.45 -7.13
N HIS A 41 6.56 0.20 -7.11
CA HIS A 41 5.91 -0.90 -6.38
C HIS A 41 5.48 -2.05 -7.30
N LEU A 42 5.26 -1.77 -8.60
CA LEU A 42 4.85 -2.78 -9.57
C LEU A 42 6.00 -3.74 -9.91
N ALA A 43 5.78 -5.03 -9.69
CA ALA A 43 6.65 -6.10 -10.17
C ALA A 43 5.85 -7.25 -10.80
N ARG A 44 6.46 -7.91 -11.80
CA ARG A 44 5.85 -9.03 -12.55
C ARG A 44 5.87 -10.33 -11.74
N HIS A 45 5.34 -10.32 -10.52
CA HIS A 45 5.15 -11.55 -9.75
C HIS A 45 4.27 -12.55 -10.52
N LYS A 46 4.41 -13.84 -10.23
CA LYS A 46 3.57 -14.87 -10.87
C LYS A 46 2.11 -14.69 -10.45
N LYS A 47 1.89 -14.50 -9.14
CA LYS A 47 0.60 -14.15 -8.54
C LYS A 47 0.71 -12.83 -7.77
N VAL A 48 -0.30 -11.97 -7.88
CA VAL A 48 -0.38 -10.68 -7.20
C VAL A 48 -1.66 -10.56 -6.37
N LEU A 49 -1.51 -10.34 -5.06
CA LEU A 49 -2.59 -9.85 -4.19
C LEU A 49 -2.67 -8.32 -4.27
N CYS A 50 -3.84 -7.77 -4.58
CA CYS A 50 -4.05 -6.32 -4.59
C CYS A 50 -5.55 -5.95 -4.53
N SER A 51 -5.83 -4.66 -4.37
CA SER A 51 -7.20 -4.12 -4.44
C SER A 51 -7.76 -4.15 -5.88
N PRO A 52 -9.09 -4.07 -6.05
CA PRO A 52 -9.70 -4.04 -7.38
C PRO A 52 -9.17 -2.92 -8.30
N PRO A 53 -9.06 -1.64 -7.86
CA PRO A 53 -8.55 -0.59 -8.76
C PRO A 53 -7.07 -0.79 -9.10
N THR A 54 -6.26 -1.26 -8.14
CA THR A 54 -4.84 -1.56 -8.40
C THR A 54 -4.70 -2.68 -9.43
N ALA A 55 -5.53 -3.73 -9.37
CA ALA A 55 -5.53 -4.79 -10.38
C ALA A 55 -5.83 -4.24 -11.79
N GLU A 56 -6.85 -3.39 -11.93
CA GLU A 56 -7.22 -2.83 -13.24
C GLU A 56 -6.11 -1.94 -13.83
N LEU A 57 -5.43 -1.16 -13.01
CA LEU A 57 -4.28 -0.35 -13.43
C LEU A 57 -3.06 -1.23 -13.75
N ALA A 58 -2.75 -2.20 -12.89
CA ALA A 58 -1.60 -3.09 -13.04
C ALA A 58 -1.71 -3.96 -14.30
N LYS A 59 -2.90 -4.49 -14.63
CA LYS A 59 -3.16 -5.31 -15.84
C LYS A 59 -2.77 -4.61 -17.13
N LYS A 60 -2.79 -3.27 -17.19
CA LYS A 60 -2.34 -2.51 -18.37
C LYS A 60 -0.83 -2.66 -18.62
N ARG A 61 -0.04 -2.95 -17.57
CA ARG A 61 1.43 -3.05 -17.61
C ARG A 61 1.94 -4.48 -17.40
N LEU A 62 1.25 -5.29 -16.60
CA LEU A 62 1.62 -6.65 -16.20
C LEU A 62 0.55 -7.65 -16.66
N LYS A 63 0.56 -7.99 -17.96
CA LYS A 63 -0.51 -8.76 -18.62
C LYS A 63 -0.53 -10.26 -18.28
N SER A 64 0.62 -10.85 -17.97
CA SER A 64 0.78 -12.30 -17.75
C SER A 64 0.78 -12.71 -16.27
N THR A 65 0.38 -11.80 -15.38
CA THR A 65 0.33 -12.02 -13.93
C THR A 65 -1.05 -12.52 -13.54
N GLU A 66 -1.13 -13.54 -12.67
CA GLU A 66 -2.37 -13.94 -12.01
C GLU A 66 -2.72 -12.93 -10.91
N TYR A 67 -3.96 -12.45 -10.86
CA TYR A 67 -4.40 -11.48 -9.86
C TYR A 67 -5.35 -12.13 -8.85
N GLN A 68 -4.92 -12.19 -7.59
CA GLN A 68 -5.78 -12.38 -6.42
C GLN A 68 -6.34 -11.01 -6.01
N VAL A 69 -7.53 -10.68 -6.49
CA VAL A 69 -8.18 -9.39 -6.17
C VAL A 69 -8.92 -9.52 -4.84
N LEU A 70 -8.64 -8.61 -3.89
CA LEU A 70 -9.30 -8.58 -2.59
C LEU A 70 -9.94 -7.20 -2.36
N PRO A 71 -11.28 -7.09 -2.34
CA PRO A 71 -11.98 -5.87 -1.97
C PRO A 71 -11.63 -5.40 -0.55
N PHE A 72 -11.66 -4.08 -0.33
CA PHE A 72 -11.41 -3.50 0.98
C PHE A 72 -12.39 -4.01 2.03
N GLY A 73 -11.89 -4.27 3.24
CA GLY A 73 -12.67 -4.79 4.37
C GLY A 73 -13.11 -6.24 4.25
N GLN A 74 -12.91 -6.90 3.11
CA GLN A 74 -13.25 -8.31 2.96
C GLN A 74 -12.12 -9.20 3.52
N PRO A 75 -12.42 -10.09 4.49
CA PRO A 75 -11.43 -11.04 4.98
C PRO A 75 -11.21 -12.16 3.97
N TRP A 76 -9.96 -12.57 3.82
CA TRP A 76 -9.54 -13.72 3.04
C TRP A 76 -8.71 -14.66 3.91
N GLN A 77 -9.11 -15.93 3.98
CA GLN A 77 -8.35 -16.95 4.69
C GLN A 77 -7.29 -17.55 3.76
N LEU A 78 -6.05 -17.56 4.23
CA LEU A 78 -4.92 -18.21 3.58
C LEU A 78 -4.10 -18.93 4.65
N ASP A 79 -4.13 -20.27 4.62
CA ASP A 79 -3.57 -21.12 5.67
C ASP A 79 -4.10 -20.73 7.07
N ASP A 80 -3.22 -20.32 7.99
CA ASP A 80 -3.57 -19.86 9.34
C ASP A 80 -3.65 -18.33 9.47
N PHE A 81 -3.66 -17.61 8.34
CA PHE A 81 -3.81 -16.17 8.28
C PHE A 81 -5.20 -15.73 7.84
N THR A 82 -5.74 -14.74 8.55
CA THR A 82 -6.81 -13.88 8.03
C THR A 82 -6.18 -12.60 7.48
N ILE A 83 -6.37 -12.38 6.18
CA ILE A 83 -5.84 -11.25 5.42
C ILE A 83 -6.98 -10.28 5.08
N SER A 84 -6.77 -8.99 5.26
CA SER A 84 -7.70 -7.95 4.78
C SER A 84 -6.95 -6.75 4.21
N LEU A 85 -7.54 -6.12 3.19
CA LEU A 85 -7.03 -4.85 2.66
C LEU A 85 -7.84 -3.68 3.19
N HIS A 86 -7.17 -2.56 3.43
CA HIS A 86 -7.80 -1.33 3.92
C HIS A 86 -7.29 -0.13 3.11
N PRO A 87 -8.12 0.91 2.87
CA PRO A 87 -7.68 2.11 2.16
C PRO A 87 -6.45 2.78 2.77
N ALA A 88 -5.45 3.10 1.94
CA ALA A 88 -4.24 3.82 2.35
C ALA A 88 -4.29 5.34 2.08
N GLY A 89 -5.30 5.84 1.34
CA GLY A 89 -5.45 7.28 1.10
C GLY A 89 -4.48 7.91 0.08
N HIS A 90 -3.49 7.16 -0.41
CA HIS A 90 -2.41 7.68 -1.26
C HIS A 90 -2.86 7.97 -2.70
N ILE A 91 -3.21 6.92 -3.44
CA ILE A 91 -3.76 6.97 -4.79
C ILE A 91 -4.95 6.02 -4.93
N LEU A 92 -5.67 6.08 -6.06
CA LEU A 92 -6.82 5.20 -6.33
C LEU A 92 -6.44 3.72 -6.13
N GLY A 93 -7.15 3.04 -5.22
CA GLY A 93 -6.91 1.63 -4.90
C GLY A 93 -5.70 1.37 -4.01
N SER A 94 -5.00 2.39 -3.53
CA SER A 94 -3.89 2.19 -2.60
C SER A 94 -4.36 1.48 -1.32
N ALA A 95 -3.64 0.43 -0.94
CA ALA A 95 -4.06 -0.50 0.10
C ALA A 95 -2.98 -0.70 1.16
N GLN A 96 -3.42 -0.62 2.41
CA GLN A 96 -2.77 -1.25 3.54
C GLN A 96 -3.16 -2.74 3.56
N ILE A 97 -2.26 -3.62 4.00
CA ILE A 97 -2.55 -5.05 4.21
C ILE A 97 -2.44 -5.37 5.69
N ARG A 98 -3.51 -5.92 6.26
CA ARG A 98 -3.54 -6.46 7.62
C ARG A 98 -3.50 -7.98 7.56
N LEU A 99 -2.58 -8.55 8.32
CA LEU A 99 -2.37 -9.99 8.47
C LEU A 99 -2.61 -10.36 9.92
N GLN A 100 -3.55 -11.27 10.19
CA GLN A 100 -3.84 -11.75 11.53
C GLN A 100 -3.61 -13.26 11.63
N ARG A 101 -2.91 -13.69 12.67
CA ARG A 101 -2.60 -15.10 12.96
C ARG A 101 -2.50 -15.31 14.47
N ASN A 102 -3.17 -16.34 14.99
CA ASN A 102 -3.11 -16.73 16.41
C ASN A 102 -3.33 -15.55 17.39
N GLY A 103 -4.29 -14.67 17.09
CA GLY A 103 -4.60 -13.50 17.92
C GLY A 103 -3.63 -12.32 17.81
N HIS A 104 -2.55 -12.45 17.02
CA HIS A 104 -1.60 -11.37 16.73
C HIS A 104 -1.85 -10.79 15.34
N SER A 105 -1.45 -9.53 15.14
CA SER A 105 -1.69 -8.78 13.91
C SER A 105 -0.50 -7.95 13.45
N LEU A 106 -0.25 -7.98 12.14
CA LEU A 106 0.71 -7.15 11.43
C LEU A 106 -0.05 -6.27 10.43
N LEU A 107 0.25 -4.98 10.40
CA LEU A 107 -0.20 -4.05 9.36
C LEU A 107 1.02 -3.58 8.56
N TYR A 108 0.97 -3.70 7.24
CA TYR A 108 1.88 -3.01 6.34
C TYR A 108 1.10 -1.92 5.60
N THR A 109 1.55 -0.67 5.71
CA THR A 109 0.78 0.47 5.20
C THR A 109 0.86 0.64 3.68
N GLY A 110 1.91 0.13 3.05
CA GLY A 110 2.35 0.67 1.75
C GLY A 110 2.66 2.16 1.88
N ASP A 111 2.56 2.88 0.76
CA ASP A 111 2.49 4.34 0.81
C ASP A 111 1.09 4.77 1.28
N PHE A 112 1.02 5.72 2.19
CA PHE A 112 -0.25 6.19 2.76
C PHE A 112 -0.28 7.71 2.88
N ALA A 113 -1.49 8.25 2.81
CA ALA A 113 -1.74 9.68 3.03
C ALA A 113 -2.97 9.87 3.92
N LEU A 114 -2.76 10.50 5.07
CA LEU A 114 -3.86 10.84 5.99
C LEU A 114 -4.75 11.97 5.46
N ASN A 115 -4.20 12.83 4.61
CA ASN A 115 -4.95 13.94 4.02
C ASN A 115 -5.87 13.41 2.92
N PRO A 116 -7.16 13.79 2.91
CA PRO A 116 -8.09 13.35 1.87
C PRO A 116 -7.61 13.70 0.46
N SER A 117 -7.76 12.73 -0.45
CA SER A 117 -7.57 12.93 -1.89
C SER A 117 -8.93 12.98 -2.60
N PHE A 118 -9.00 13.70 -3.71
CA PHE A 118 -10.19 13.72 -4.56
C PHE A 118 -10.34 12.46 -5.41
N THR A 119 -9.28 11.66 -5.51
CA THR A 119 -9.18 10.54 -6.46
C THR A 119 -8.85 9.21 -5.79
N ALA A 120 -8.79 9.18 -4.45
CA ALA A 120 -8.48 7.98 -3.69
C ALA A 120 -9.50 7.81 -2.57
N GLU A 121 -9.69 6.57 -2.15
CA GLU A 121 -10.43 6.21 -0.95
C GLU A 121 -9.81 6.90 0.27
N PRO A 122 -10.57 7.44 1.23
CA PRO A 122 -10.01 8.04 2.45
C PRO A 122 -9.19 7.01 3.24
N PHE A 123 -8.06 7.44 3.82
CA PHE A 123 -7.27 6.57 4.70
C PHE A 123 -8.12 5.99 5.83
N GLU A 124 -7.97 4.69 6.06
CA GLU A 124 -8.60 3.99 7.19
C GLU A 124 -7.56 3.74 8.29
N LEU A 125 -7.86 4.15 9.52
CA LEU A 125 -7.00 3.84 10.66
C LEU A 125 -7.25 2.41 11.13
N VAL A 126 -6.25 1.55 10.98
CA VAL A 126 -6.37 0.11 11.27
C VAL A 126 -5.49 -0.28 12.47
N PRO A 127 -6.05 -0.78 13.58
CA PRO A 127 -5.25 -1.27 14.70
C PRO A 127 -4.50 -2.57 14.37
N ALA A 128 -3.24 -2.65 14.82
CA ALA A 128 -2.43 -3.86 14.77
C ALA A 128 -1.37 -3.87 15.89
N ASP A 129 -0.87 -5.05 16.25
CA ASP A 129 0.20 -5.22 17.25
C ASP A 129 1.55 -4.74 16.71
N VAL A 130 1.79 -4.95 15.41
CA VAL A 130 2.98 -4.50 14.70
C VAL A 130 2.57 -3.70 13.47
N VAL A 131 3.18 -2.53 13.29
CA VAL A 131 2.98 -1.69 12.10
C VAL A 131 4.31 -1.51 11.37
N ILE A 132 4.33 -1.88 10.09
CA ILE A 132 5.41 -1.56 9.15
C ILE A 132 4.89 -0.45 8.27
N MET A 133 5.49 0.73 8.40
CA MET A 133 5.04 1.92 7.70
C MET A 133 6.11 2.54 6.82
N GLU A 134 5.69 3.21 5.75
CA GLU A 134 6.58 4.12 5.05
C GLU A 134 6.99 5.30 5.94
N THR A 135 8.15 5.90 5.65
CA THR A 135 8.69 7.03 6.42
C THR A 135 9.18 8.16 5.51
N THR A 136 8.60 8.30 4.31
CA THR A 136 8.98 9.29 3.31
C THR A 136 9.08 10.70 3.88
N PHE A 137 8.14 11.07 4.76
CA PHE A 137 8.11 12.34 5.47
C PHE A 137 8.31 12.21 6.99
N GLY A 138 9.01 11.16 7.45
CA GLY A 138 9.22 10.88 8.88
C GLY A 138 10.16 11.84 9.61
N ARG A 139 10.77 12.81 8.91
CA ARG A 139 11.63 13.85 9.52
C ARG A 139 10.81 15.10 9.83
N ASP A 140 11.12 15.74 10.96
CA ASP A 140 10.47 16.97 11.44
C ASP A 140 10.59 18.18 10.50
N THR A 141 11.58 18.17 9.60
CA THR A 141 11.77 19.18 8.56
C THR A 141 10.67 19.16 7.50
N TYR A 142 9.95 18.05 7.33
CA TYR A 142 8.86 17.95 6.36
C TYR A 142 7.57 18.57 6.92
N ARG A 143 7.44 19.89 6.77
CA ARG A 143 6.23 20.65 7.10
C ARG A 143 5.47 21.00 5.83
N ILE A 144 4.52 20.14 5.46
CA ILE A 144 3.75 20.31 4.23
C ILE A 144 2.55 21.23 4.50
N PRO A 145 2.41 22.35 3.77
CA PRO A 145 1.27 23.26 3.94
C PRO A 145 -0.05 22.63 3.47
N PRO A 146 -1.21 23.11 3.95
CA PRO A 146 -2.50 22.61 3.52
C PRO A 146 -2.69 22.64 1.99
N ARG A 147 -3.26 21.58 1.42
CA ARG A 147 -3.49 21.43 -0.03
C ARG A 147 -4.17 22.65 -0.66
N LYS A 148 -5.20 23.20 0.02
CA LYS A 148 -5.93 24.40 -0.43
C LYS A 148 -5.01 25.61 -0.63
N GLN A 149 -4.04 25.82 0.26
CA GLN A 149 -3.09 26.93 0.17
C GLN A 149 -2.10 26.74 -0.97
N VAL A 150 -1.63 25.50 -1.21
CA VAL A 150 -0.72 25.20 -2.32
C VAL A 150 -1.43 25.35 -3.66
N ALA A 151 -2.65 24.82 -3.77
CA ALA A 151 -3.47 24.95 -4.97
C ALA A 151 -3.77 26.42 -5.31
N ALA A 152 -4.12 27.24 -4.31
CA ALA A 152 -4.35 28.67 -4.51
C ALA A 152 -3.09 29.38 -5.02
N ARG A 153 -1.91 29.08 -4.46
CA ARG A 153 -0.62 29.63 -4.91
C ARG A 153 -0.30 29.24 -6.35
N LEU A 154 -0.59 28.00 -6.76
CA LEU A 154 -0.41 27.55 -8.14
C LEU A 154 -1.31 28.32 -9.10
N VAL A 155 -2.61 28.44 -8.79
CA VAL A 155 -3.58 29.16 -9.62
C VAL A 155 -3.18 30.62 -9.78
N GLU A 156 -2.78 31.27 -8.69
CA GLU A 156 -2.31 32.65 -8.71
C GLU A 156 -1.07 32.81 -9.60
N ARG A 157 -0.10 31.90 -9.48
CA ARG A 157 1.10 31.92 -10.33
C ARG A 157 0.76 31.74 -11.80
N CYS A 158 -0.17 30.86 -12.14
CA CYS A 158 -0.62 30.68 -13.53
C CYS A 158 -1.27 31.96 -14.08
N ARG A 159 -2.11 32.65 -13.29
CA ARG A 159 -2.74 33.91 -13.70
C ARG A 159 -1.71 34.99 -14.00
N GLN A 160 -0.73 35.15 -13.12
CA GLN A 160 0.35 36.13 -13.31
C GLN A 160 1.16 35.87 -14.57
N LEU A 161 1.37 34.60 -14.96
CA LEU A 161 2.15 34.27 -16.16
C LEU A 161 1.35 34.34 -17.46
N LEU A 162 0.04 34.09 -17.39
CA LEU A 162 -0.82 34.06 -18.58
C LEU A 162 -1.44 35.43 -18.91
N PHE A 163 -1.54 36.34 -17.93
CA PHE A 163 -2.23 37.62 -18.07
C PHE A 163 -1.39 38.84 -17.62
N ALA A 164 -0.08 38.68 -17.46
CA ALA A 164 0.86 39.82 -17.41
C ALA A 164 1.26 40.24 -18.82
#